data_AF-A0A444R238-F1
#
_entry.id   AF-A0A444R238-F1
#
_cell.length_a   1.000
_cell.length_b   1.000
_cell.length_c   1.000
_cell.angle_alpha   90.00
_cell.angle_beta   90.00
_cell.angle_gamma   90.00
#
_symmetry.space_group_name_H-M   'P 1'
#
loop_
_entity.id
_entity.type
_entity.pdbx_description
1 polymer ?
#
loop_
_entity_poly.entity_id
_entity_poly.type
_entity_poly.pdbx_seq_one_letter_code
_entity_poly.pdbx_strand_id
1 'polypeptide(L)' 'INGYQGIQAALEKKLNIKPGQTTFDGRFTLLPTCCLGNCDKGPNMMIDEDTHAHLTPEAIPELLERYK' A
#
# COMPACT_ATOMS: atom_id res chain seq x y z
N ILE A 1 9.91 8.69 11.75
CA ILE A 1 10.15 8.28 10.33
C ILE A 1 9.89 6.77 10.25
N ASN A 2 8.80 6.25 10.80
CA ASN A 2 7.38 6.24 10.39
C ASN A 2 7.01 5.10 9.40
N GLY A 3 7.49 3.87 9.64
CA GLY A 3 6.80 2.62 9.27
C GLY A 3 6.54 2.27 7.79
N TYR A 4 6.73 3.21 6.85
CA TYR A 4 6.37 3.03 5.45
C TYR A 4 7.20 1.94 4.76
N GLN A 5 8.47 1.78 5.13
CA GLN A 5 9.37 0.79 4.53
C GLN A 5 8.87 -0.63 4.74
N GLY A 6 8.30 -0.93 5.91
CA GLY A 6 7.74 -2.25 6.21
C GLY A 6 6.48 -2.53 5.37
N ILE A 7 5.64 -1.51 5.19
CA ILE A 7 4.44 -1.60 4.35
C ILE A 7 4.83 -1.78 2.88
N GLN A 8 5.76 -0.97 2.39
CA GLN A 8 6.27 -1.06 1.03
C GLN A 8 6.85 -2.45 0.75
N ALA A 9 7.72 -2.96 1.63
CA ALA A 9 8.31 -4.30 1.45
C ALA A 9 7.25 -5.41 1.46
N ALA A 10 6.20 -5.29 2.28
CA ALA A 10 5.09 -6.23 2.30
C ALA A 10 4.29 -6.21 0.99
N LEU A 11 4.01 -5.02 0.45
CA LEU A 11 3.34 -4.83 -0.84
C LEU A 11 4.19 -5.38 -2.00
N GLU A 12 5.47 -5.02 -2.05
CA GLU A 12 6.40 -5.51 -3.08
C GLU A 12 6.49 -7.04 -3.05
N LYS A 13 6.55 -7.64 -1.85
CA LYS A 13 6.59 -9.10 -1.69
C LYS A 13 5.28 -9.79 -2.07
N LYS A 14 4.13 -9.16 -1.81
CA LYS A 14 2.81 -9.75 -2.08
C LYS A 14 2.35 -9.59 -3.51
N LEU A 15 2.57 -8.42 -4.10
CA LEU A 15 2.17 -8.10 -5.47
C LEU A 15 3.28 -8.42 -6.48
N ASN A 16 4.51 -8.70 -6.01
CA ASN A 16 5.69 -8.99 -6.82
C ASN A 16 6.00 -7.89 -7.86
N ILE A 17 5.76 -6.63 -7.47
CA ILE A 17 6.00 -5.43 -8.28
C ILE A 17 6.81 -4.41 -7.49
N LYS A 18 7.37 -3.42 -8.19
CA LYS A 18 8.07 -2.27 -7.61
C LYS A 18 7.22 -1.00 -7.69
N PRO A 19 7.55 0.05 -6.91
CA PRO A 19 6.94 1.37 -7.09
C PRO A 19 7.05 1.85 -8.54
N GLY A 20 5.93 2.30 -9.10
CA GLY A 20 5.76 2.70 -10.50
C GLY A 20 5.36 1.57 -11.44
N GLN A 21 5.17 0.33 -10.95
CA GLN A 21 4.74 -0.80 -11.76
C GLN A 21 3.29 -1.22 -11.47
N THR A 22 2.69 -1.86 -12.46
CA THR A 22 1.37 -2.50 -12.38
C THR A 22 1.56 -4.01 -12.33
N THR A 23 0.72 -4.68 -11.54
CA THR A 23 0.70 -6.14 -11.47
C THR A 23 0.36 -6.77 -12.82
N PHE A 24 0.80 -8.01 -13.03
CA PHE A 24 0.60 -8.72 -14.31
C PHE A 24 -0.88 -8.92 -14.67
N ASP A 25 -1.75 -9.04 -13.67
CA ASP A 25 -3.20 -9.13 -13.82
C ASP A 25 -3.87 -7.76 -14.09
N GLY A 26 -3.11 -6.67 -14.11
CA GLY A 26 -3.61 -5.33 -14.40
C GLY A 26 -4.47 -4.71 -13.30
N ARG A 27 -4.50 -5.30 -12.10
CA ARG A 27 -5.42 -4.91 -11.03
C ARG A 27 -4.87 -3.85 -10.09
N PHE A 28 -3.58 -3.92 -9.76
CA PHE A 28 -2.97 -3.02 -8.79
C PHE A 28 -1.77 -2.31 -9.42
N THR A 29 -1.72 -0.98 -9.24
CA THR A 29 -0.53 -0.19 -9.58
C THR A 29 0.04 0.39 -8.31
N LEU A 30 1.30 0.07 -7.99
CA LEU A 30 1.97 0.60 -6.81
C LEU A 30 2.54 1.97 -7.12
N LEU A 31 1.83 3.05 -6.77
CA LEU A 31 2.30 4.41 -7.04
C LEU A 31 2.98 5.03 -5.81
N PRO A 32 4.21 5.55 -5.94
CA PRO A 32 4.84 6.31 -4.86
C PRO A 32 4.12 7.65 -4.70
N THR A 33 3.62 7.93 -3.50
CA THR A 33 3.03 9.22 -3.14
C THR A 33 3.77 9.82 -1.96
N CYS A 34 4.15 11.10 -2.08
CA CYS A 34 4.90 11.79 -1.03
C CYS A 34 4.04 12.14 0.18
N CYS A 35 2.77 12.49 0.00
CA CYS A 35 1.86 12.85 1.09
C CYS A 35 0.40 12.67 0.67
N LEU A 36 -0.40 12.06 1.54
CA LEU A 36 -1.86 11.93 1.41
C LEU A 36 -2.62 12.89 2.35
N GLY A 37 -1.93 13.86 2.98
CA GLY A 37 -2.55 14.81 3.91
C GLY A 37 -2.99 14.20 5.24
N ASN A 38 -2.60 12.96 5.54
CA ASN A 38 -3.05 12.18 6.70
C ASN A 38 -1.86 11.83 7.63
N CYS A 39 -0.95 12.79 7.81
CA CYS A 39 0.34 12.60 8.50
C CYS A 39 0.18 12.20 9.98
N ASP A 40 -0.92 12.58 10.61
CA ASP A 40 -1.30 12.25 11.98
C ASP A 40 -1.67 10.76 12.17
N LYS A 41 -2.02 10.05 11.08
CA LYS A 41 -2.44 8.64 11.10
C LYS A 41 -1.54 7.72 10.27
N GLY A 42 -0.28 8.09 10.11
CA GLY A 42 0.72 7.26 9.42
C GLY A 42 1.03 5.96 10.18
N PRO A 43 1.37 4.85 9.49
CA PRO A 43 1.43 4.65 8.04
C PRO A 43 0.03 4.56 7.40
N ASN A 44 -0.15 5.16 6.23
CA ASN A 44 -1.39 5.12 5.46
C ASN A 44 -1.12 4.85 3.98
N MET A 45 -2.14 4.33 3.31
CA MET A 45 -2.17 4.05 1.88
C MET A 45 -3.57 4.36 1.35
N MET A 46 -3.64 4.78 0.10
CA MET A 46 -4.89 4.93 -0.63
C MET A 46 -4.98 3.82 -1.68
N ILE A 47 -6.11 3.14 -1.72
CA ILE A 47 -6.46 2.19 -2.79
C ILE A 47 -7.70 2.77 -3.46
N ASP A 48 -7.58 3.12 -4.74
CA ASP A 48 -8.59 3.90 -5.47
C ASP A 48 -8.99 5.17 -4.72
N GLU A 49 -10.21 5.26 -4.18
CA GLU A 49 -10.71 6.41 -3.40
C GLU A 49 -10.69 6.16 -1.88
N ASP A 50 -10.35 4.94 -1.44
CA ASP A 50 -10.35 4.54 -0.03
C ASP A 50 -9.01 4.81 0.64
N THR A 51 -9.02 5.65 1.68
CA THR A 51 -7.82 5.91 2.51
C THR A 51 -7.78 4.98 3.71
N HIS A 52 -6.78 4.09 3.74
CA HIS A 52 -6.52 3.18 4.85
C HIS A 52 -5.39 3.74 5.73
N ALA A 53 -5.67 3.88 7.02
CA ALA A 53 -4.74 4.43 8.02
C ALA A 53 -4.35 3.38 9.07
N HIS A 54 -3.29 3.66 9.83
CA HIS A 54 -2.75 2.74 10.85
C HIS A 54 -2.39 1.34 10.30
N LEU A 55 -1.87 1.30 9.07
CA LEU A 55 -1.54 0.05 8.40
C LEU A 55 -0.36 -0.65 9.06
N THR A 56 -0.46 -1.98 9.17
CA THR A 56 0.64 -2.85 9.58
C THR A 56 1.03 -3.78 8.42
N PRO A 57 2.30 -4.19 8.30
CA PRO A 57 2.75 -5.08 7.22
C PRO A 57 2.00 -6.41 7.16
N GLU A 58 1.50 -6.86 8.31
CA GLU A 58 0.76 -8.12 8.50
C GLU A 58 -0.69 -8.02 7.99
N ALA A 59 -1.30 -6.83 8.05
CA ALA A 59 -2.67 -6.60 7.58
C ALA A 59 -2.77 -6.34 6.06
N ILE A 60 -1.66 -6.03 5.39
CA ILE A 60 -1.63 -5.79 3.94
C ILE A 60 -2.22 -6.94 3.11
N PRO A 61 -1.88 -8.22 3.35
CA PRO A 61 -2.42 -9.31 2.55
C PRO A 61 -3.94 -9.40 2.70
N GLU A 62 -4.46 -9.31 3.93
CA GLU A 62 -5.90 -9.32 4.19
C GLU A 62 -6.61 -8.14 3.54
N LEU A 63 -6.00 -6.94 3.59
CA LEU A 63 -6.52 -5.76 2.90
C LEU A 63 -6.62 -5.98 1.40
N LEU A 64 -5.59 -6.54 0.75
CA LEU A 64 -5.59 -6.80 -0.69
C LEU A 64 -6.64 -7.85 -1.10
N GLU A 65 -6.93 -8.84 -0.25
CA GLU A 65 -8.01 -9.82 -0.50
C GLU A 65 -9.40 -9.16 -0.52
N ARG A 66 -9.60 -8.01 0.13
CA ARG A 66 -10.88 -7.27 0.06
C ARG A 66 -11.14 -6.63 -1.29
N TYR A 67 -10.09 -6.41 -2.07
CA TYR A 67 -10.15 -5.80 -3.41
C TYR A 67 -9.93 -6.84 -4.53
N LYS A 68 -10.02 -8.14 -4.20
CA LYS A 68 -9.98 -9.27 -5.14
C LYS A 68 -11.28 -9.53 -5.88
#